data_AF-A0A849MBN3-F1
#
_entry.id   AF-A0A849MBN3-F1
#
_cell.length_a   1.000
_cell.length_b   1.000
_cell.length_c   1.000
_cell.angle_alpha   90.00
_cell.angle_beta   90.00
_cell.angle_gamma   90.00
#
_symmetry.space_group_name_H-M   'P 1'
#
loop_
_entity.id
_entity.type
_entity.pdbx_description
1 polymer ?
#
loop_
_entity_poly.entity_id
_entity_poly.type
_entity_poly.pdbx_seq_one_letter_code
_entity_poly.pdbx_strand_id
1 'polypeptide(L)'
;MVRNIFTIFLSFIILYSCVSSSGIKSSFTPTTNNKYKNHSKEIELYFEGSLPVYGFTQIGFVEANGHSDTSYGLMIAHLKYQAYSKGADAIINVNRIFKNESKVTNDSNRTEYSYPVFSGVAIKYLYNIDNDSVYTTPNKNNFNDKVKEDIKKTEYARKRNTIVWTLVFVTLVAGIALFIKNTPEPPKLKSRLK
;
A
#
# COMPACT_ATOMS: atom_id res chain seq x y z
N MET A 1 -17.35 -6.86 -40.99
CA MET A 1 -16.19 -7.09 -40.10
C MET A 1 -15.90 -5.92 -39.14
N VAL A 2 -15.94 -4.66 -39.57
CA VAL A 2 -15.61 -3.48 -38.73
C VAL A 2 -16.50 -3.32 -37.49
N ARG A 3 -17.76 -3.78 -37.53
CA ARG A 3 -18.73 -3.68 -36.43
C ARG A 3 -18.36 -4.51 -35.17
N ASN A 4 -17.54 -5.55 -35.33
CA ASN A 4 -17.14 -6.44 -34.22
C ASN A 4 -15.89 -5.93 -33.47
N ILE A 5 -15.05 -5.13 -34.13
CA ILE A 5 -13.82 -4.58 -33.52
C ILE A 5 -14.17 -3.51 -32.48
N PHE A 6 -15.18 -2.69 -32.74
CA PHE A 6 -15.63 -1.65 -31.81
C PHE A 6 -16.21 -2.24 -30.52
N THR A 7 -16.92 -3.37 -30.63
CA THR A 7 -17.48 -4.09 -29.48
C THR A 7 -16.40 -4.71 -28.59
N ILE A 8 -15.32 -5.23 -29.19
CA ILE A 8 -14.17 -5.75 -28.45
C ILE A 8 -13.48 -4.63 -27.67
N PHE A 9 -13.19 -3.49 -28.31
CA PHE A 9 -12.58 -2.33 -27.65
C PHE A 9 -13.44 -1.79 -26.51
N LEU A 10 -14.76 -1.69 -26.71
CA LEU A 10 -15.68 -1.20 -25.68
C LEU A 10 -15.73 -2.16 -24.47
N SER A 11 -15.66 -3.48 -24.68
CA SER A 11 -15.63 -4.46 -23.58
C SER A 11 -14.35 -4.35 -22.73
N PHE A 12 -13.20 -4.07 -23.36
CA PHE A 12 -11.93 -3.91 -22.64
C PHE A 12 -11.92 -2.63 -21.79
N ILE A 13 -12.50 -1.53 -22.26
CA ILE A 13 -12.59 -0.27 -21.48
C ILE A 13 -13.38 -0.47 -20.18
N ILE A 14 -14.46 -1.27 -20.22
CA ILE A 14 -15.32 -1.53 -19.07
C ILE A 14 -14.61 -2.41 -18.02
N LEU A 15 -13.70 -3.29 -18.44
CA LEU A 15 -12.91 -4.15 -17.54
C LEU A 15 -11.80 -3.38 -16.78
N TYR A 16 -11.34 -2.24 -17.29
CA TYR A 16 -10.28 -1.44 -16.65
C TYR A 16 -10.75 -0.53 -15.51
N SER A 17 -12.07 -0.33 -15.35
CA SER A 17 -12.60 0.55 -14.31
C SER A 17 -12.58 -0.03 -12.90
N CYS A 18 -12.14 -1.28 -12.70
CA CYS A 18 -12.04 -1.90 -11.39
C CYS A 18 -10.60 -1.92 -10.84
N VAL A 19 -9.89 -0.79 -10.89
CA VAL A 19 -8.69 -0.59 -10.04
C VAL A 19 -9.15 0.14 -8.79
N SER A 20 -9.68 -0.62 -7.83
CA SER A 20 -9.98 -0.10 -6.50
C SER A 20 -8.67 0.26 -5.82
N SER A 21 -8.42 1.55 -5.62
CA SER A 21 -7.31 2.04 -4.80
C SER A 21 -7.56 1.63 -3.35
N SER A 22 -7.14 0.43 -2.96
CA SER A 22 -7.16 -0.04 -1.58
C SER A 22 -6.01 0.61 -0.82
N GLY A 23 -6.32 1.74 -0.18
CA GLY A 23 -5.36 2.50 0.64
C GLY A 23 -4.99 1.77 1.93
N ILE A 24 -3.76 1.99 2.40
CA ILE A 24 -3.34 1.54 3.74
C ILE A 24 -4.07 2.37 4.78
N LYS A 25 -4.61 1.68 5.80
CA LYS A 25 -5.16 2.34 7.00
C LYS A 25 -4.17 2.18 8.14
N SER A 26 -3.66 3.28 8.68
CA SER A 26 -2.84 3.26 9.89
C SER A 26 -3.59 3.86 11.08
N SER A 27 -3.40 3.28 12.26
CA SER A 27 -4.06 3.71 13.50
C SER A 27 -3.06 3.82 14.65
N PHE A 28 -3.41 4.63 15.64
CA PHE A 28 -2.64 4.74 16.88
C PHE A 28 -3.59 4.79 18.06
N THR A 29 -3.37 3.92 19.03
CA THR A 29 -4.13 3.84 20.27
C THR A 29 -3.23 4.28 21.43
N PRO A 30 -3.45 5.48 22.01
CA PRO A 30 -2.61 5.97 23.10
C PRO A 30 -2.78 5.11 24.36
N THR A 31 -1.69 4.87 25.08
CA THR A 31 -1.71 4.25 26.42
C THR A 31 -1.72 5.32 27.52
N THR A 32 -1.33 6.55 27.18
CA THR A 32 -1.29 7.69 28.11
C THR A 32 -1.86 8.94 27.43
N ASN A 33 -2.35 9.91 28.22
CA ASN A 33 -2.83 11.20 27.71
C ASN A 33 -1.69 12.22 27.45
N ASN A 34 -0.44 11.82 27.73
CA ASN A 34 0.71 12.67 27.54
C ASN A 34 0.95 12.92 26.05
N LYS A 35 1.29 14.17 25.71
CA LYS A 35 1.68 14.55 24.36
C LYS A 35 3.21 14.63 24.32
N TYR A 36 3.82 13.84 23.46
CA TYR A 36 5.26 13.83 23.26
C TYR A 36 5.63 14.63 22.00
N LYS A 37 6.76 15.30 22.02
CA LYS A 37 7.28 15.97 20.82
C LYS A 37 7.94 14.97 19.89
N ASN A 38 7.83 15.24 18.60
CA ASN A 38 8.58 14.50 17.59
C ASN A 38 10.06 14.90 17.67
N HIS A 39 10.95 13.91 17.63
CA HIS A 39 12.38 14.13 17.51
C HIS A 39 12.81 14.01 16.04
N SER A 40 14.02 14.46 15.68
CA SER A 40 14.48 14.49 14.28
C SER A 40 15.04 13.17 13.75
N LYS A 41 15.20 12.16 14.60
CA LYS A 41 15.81 10.88 14.22
C LYS A 41 14.74 9.95 13.61
N GLU A 42 15.19 9.01 12.80
CA GLU A 42 14.31 7.98 12.26
C GLU A 42 13.77 7.08 13.39
N ILE A 43 12.54 6.59 13.23
CA ILE A 43 11.93 5.64 14.18
C ILE A 43 12.66 4.31 14.10
N GLU A 44 13.19 3.86 15.24
CA GLU A 44 13.81 2.55 15.39
C GLU A 44 12.74 1.45 15.44
N LEU A 45 13.06 0.28 14.87
CA LEU A 45 12.17 -0.89 14.91
C LEU A 45 12.86 -2.03 15.62
N TYR A 46 12.18 -2.57 16.62
CA TYR A 46 12.57 -3.77 17.32
C TYR A 46 11.52 -4.85 17.05
N PHE A 47 11.94 -5.90 16.36
CA PHE A 47 11.11 -7.05 16.06
C PHE A 47 10.96 -7.94 17.29
N GLU A 48 10.03 -8.90 17.23
CA GLU A 48 9.80 -9.84 18.32
C GLU A 48 11.10 -10.53 18.77
N GLY A 49 11.36 -10.50 20.08
CA GLY A 49 12.60 -11.00 20.68
C GLY A 49 13.75 -10.00 20.75
N SER A 50 13.63 -8.79 20.18
CA SER A 50 14.59 -7.71 20.40
C SER A 50 13.98 -6.57 21.21
N LEU A 51 14.79 -6.01 22.11
CA LEU A 51 14.42 -4.89 22.98
C LEU A 51 15.51 -3.81 22.92
N PRO A 52 15.12 -2.54 23.08
CA PRO A 52 16.08 -1.46 23.20
C PRO A 52 16.89 -1.58 24.50
N VAL A 53 18.14 -1.11 24.44
CA VAL A 53 19.06 -1.14 25.59
C VAL A 53 18.69 -0.08 26.64
N TYR A 54 18.11 1.03 26.21
CA TYR A 54 17.77 2.16 27.07
C TYR A 54 16.39 2.01 27.71
N GLY A 55 16.22 2.58 28.90
CA GLY A 55 14.91 2.67 29.55
C GLY A 55 13.92 3.47 28.71
N PHE A 56 12.68 3.01 28.66
CA PHE A 56 11.62 3.60 27.86
C PHE A 56 10.28 3.59 28.58
N THR A 57 9.35 4.42 28.10
CA THR A 57 7.93 4.36 28.46
C THR A 57 7.10 4.04 27.23
N GLN A 58 6.05 3.25 27.44
CA GLN A 58 5.07 2.97 26.40
C GLN A 58 4.14 4.17 26.22
N ILE A 59 3.98 4.62 24.98
CA ILE A 59 3.11 5.76 24.66
C ILE A 59 1.84 5.35 23.91
N GLY A 60 1.86 4.21 23.22
CA GLY A 60 0.69 3.68 22.54
C GLY A 60 0.95 2.43 21.72
N PHE A 61 -0.12 1.91 21.14
CA PHE A 61 -0.09 0.85 20.14
C PHE A 61 -0.23 1.46 18.76
N VAL A 62 0.51 0.93 17.79
CA VAL A 62 0.46 1.39 16.40
C VAL A 62 0.15 0.20 15.50
N GLU A 63 -0.76 0.40 14.54
CA GLU A 63 -1.13 -0.60 13.55
C GLU A 63 -1.12 0.00 12.14
N ALA A 64 -0.77 -0.82 11.15
CA ALA A 64 -0.88 -0.53 9.73
C ALA A 64 -1.54 -1.71 9.01
N ASN A 65 -2.72 -1.46 8.44
CA ASN A 65 -3.54 -2.44 7.73
C ASN A 65 -3.40 -2.20 6.23
N GLY A 66 -2.92 -3.22 5.53
CA GLY A 66 -2.75 -3.22 4.09
C GLY A 66 -3.81 -4.08 3.43
N HIS A 67 -3.97 -3.94 2.11
CA HIS A 67 -4.66 -4.94 1.30
C HIS A 67 -3.78 -6.18 1.10
N SER A 68 -4.34 -7.26 0.58
CA SER A 68 -3.64 -8.53 0.34
C SER A 68 -2.37 -8.38 -0.53
N ASP A 69 -2.35 -7.39 -1.42
CA ASP A 69 -1.27 -7.11 -2.36
C ASP A 69 -0.35 -5.94 -1.94
N THR A 70 -0.50 -5.45 -0.70
CA THR A 70 0.28 -4.30 -0.20
C THR A 70 1.71 -4.71 0.15
N SER A 71 2.70 -3.93 -0.29
CA SER A 71 4.11 -4.18 0.02
C SER A 71 4.41 -3.99 1.50
N TYR A 72 5.25 -4.86 2.07
CA TYR A 72 5.63 -4.77 3.48
C TYR A 72 6.39 -3.47 3.79
N GLY A 73 7.25 -3.03 2.86
CA GLY A 73 7.98 -1.76 3.02
C GLY A 73 7.04 -0.57 3.16
N LEU A 74 5.93 -0.56 2.39
CA LEU A 74 4.92 0.48 2.48
C LEU A 74 4.18 0.43 3.82
N MET A 75 3.81 -0.77 4.29
CA MET A 75 3.16 -0.94 5.59
C MET A 75 4.06 -0.48 6.75
N ILE A 76 5.35 -0.84 6.72
CA ILE A 76 6.34 -0.41 7.71
C ILE A 76 6.52 1.11 7.68
N ALA A 77 6.55 1.73 6.50
CA ALA A 77 6.64 3.19 6.37
C ALA A 77 5.43 3.88 7.02
N HIS A 78 4.22 3.37 6.78
CA HIS A 78 3.01 3.87 7.44
C HIS A 78 3.04 3.68 8.96
N LEU A 79 3.52 2.52 9.43
CA LEU A 79 3.68 2.23 10.85
C LEU A 79 4.64 3.24 11.51
N LYS A 80 5.82 3.45 10.92
CA LYS A 80 6.81 4.43 11.36
C LYS A 80 6.26 5.85 11.35
N TYR A 81 5.59 6.24 10.25
CA TYR A 81 4.99 7.56 10.12
C TYR A 81 3.96 7.83 11.23
N GLN A 82 3.10 6.84 11.50
CA GLN A 82 2.07 6.95 12.52
C GLN A 82 2.68 7.09 13.92
N ALA A 83 3.68 6.27 14.27
CA ALA A 83 4.39 6.37 15.54
C ALA A 83 5.15 7.70 15.68
N TYR A 84 5.87 8.10 14.62
CA TYR A 84 6.57 9.38 14.54
C TYR A 84 5.62 10.54 14.79
N SER A 85 4.43 10.56 14.16
CA SER A 85 3.44 11.62 14.32
C SER A 85 2.94 11.81 15.76
N LYS A 86 3.21 10.84 16.64
CA LYS A 86 2.85 10.83 18.06
C LYS A 86 4.05 11.03 18.99
N GLY A 87 5.22 11.32 18.43
CA GLY A 87 6.44 11.59 19.18
C GLY A 87 7.16 10.33 19.68
N ALA A 88 6.84 9.14 19.15
CA ALA A 88 7.58 7.92 19.45
C ALA A 88 9.05 8.05 19.03
N ASP A 89 9.93 7.35 19.74
CA ASP A 89 11.34 7.19 19.34
C ASP A 89 11.59 5.84 18.66
N ALA A 90 10.83 4.82 19.06
CA ALA A 90 10.94 3.48 18.52
C ALA A 90 9.58 2.76 18.55
N ILE A 91 9.50 1.65 17.81
CA ILE A 91 8.42 0.68 17.88
C ILE A 91 9.02 -0.66 18.27
N ILE A 92 8.52 -1.25 19.34
CA ILE A 92 8.95 -2.57 19.83
C ILE A 92 7.90 -3.64 19.58
N ASN A 93 8.31 -4.91 19.65
CA ASN A 93 7.47 -6.06 19.35
C ASN A 93 6.76 -5.91 17.99
N VAL A 94 7.49 -5.43 16.98
CA VAL A 94 6.95 -5.32 15.62
C VAL A 94 6.67 -6.71 15.11
N ASN A 95 5.39 -7.00 14.85
CA ASN A 95 4.95 -8.27 14.33
C ASN A 95 4.02 -8.08 13.14
N ARG A 96 3.88 -9.16 12.37
CA ARG A 96 2.95 -9.24 11.24
C ARG A 96 1.96 -10.34 11.52
N ILE A 97 0.69 -9.99 11.45
CA ILE A 97 -0.43 -10.94 11.56
C ILE A 97 -1.35 -10.79 10.34
N PHE A 98 -2.15 -11.82 10.08
CA PHE A 98 -3.25 -11.74 9.13
C PHE A 98 -4.55 -11.65 9.92
N LYS A 99 -5.34 -10.60 9.68
CA LYS A 99 -6.69 -10.48 10.25
C LYS A 99 -7.71 -10.92 9.21
N ASN A 100 -8.66 -11.74 9.64
CA ASN A 100 -9.80 -12.14 8.84
C ASN A 100 -10.98 -11.23 9.18
N GLU A 101 -11.54 -10.55 8.18
CA GLU A 101 -12.78 -9.81 8.32
C GLU A 101 -13.89 -10.50 7.54
N SER A 102 -15.06 -10.60 8.17
CA SER A 102 -16.29 -11.04 7.52
C SER A 102 -17.17 -9.83 7.28
N LYS A 103 -17.52 -9.57 6.02
CA LYS A 103 -18.53 -8.56 5.69
C LYS A 103 -19.83 -9.26 5.34
N VAL A 104 -20.88 -8.99 6.11
CA VAL A 104 -22.24 -9.39 5.75
C VAL A 104 -22.78 -8.34 4.80
N THR A 105 -23.10 -8.75 3.59
CA THR A 105 -23.82 -7.91 2.63
C THR A 105 -25.33 -8.19 2.77
N ASN A 106 -26.17 -7.23 2.38
CA ASN A 106 -27.64 -7.29 2.56
C ASN A 106 -28.29 -8.55 1.96
N ASP A 107 -27.61 -9.25 1.03
CA ASP A 107 -28.09 -10.47 0.38
C ASP A 107 -27.67 -11.77 1.09
N SER A 108 -27.37 -11.73 2.40
CA SER A 108 -26.97 -12.92 3.21
C SER A 108 -25.64 -13.58 2.79
N ASN A 109 -24.97 -13.06 1.76
CA ASN A 109 -23.64 -13.52 1.36
C ASN A 109 -22.58 -12.95 2.31
N ARG A 110 -21.97 -13.85 3.09
CA ARG A 110 -20.81 -13.57 3.93
C ARG A 110 -19.56 -13.65 3.08
N THR A 111 -18.93 -12.51 2.82
CA THR A 111 -17.60 -12.50 2.21
C THR A 111 -16.56 -12.42 3.31
N GLU A 112 -15.68 -13.42 3.33
CA GLU A 112 -14.51 -13.43 4.21
C GLU A 112 -13.28 -13.02 3.42
N TYR A 113 -12.50 -12.09 3.96
CA TYR A 113 -11.22 -11.72 3.39
C TYR A 113 -10.17 -11.60 4.49
N SER A 114 -8.98 -12.11 4.18
CA SER A 114 -7.79 -12.01 5.03
C SER A 114 -6.94 -10.84 4.54
N TYR A 115 -6.45 -10.02 5.45
CA TYR A 115 -5.55 -8.91 5.12
C TYR A 115 -4.37 -8.82 6.10
N PRO A 116 -3.17 -8.42 5.62
CA PRO A 116 -2.02 -8.27 6.48
C PRO A 116 -2.13 -7.05 7.38
N VAL A 117 -1.69 -7.20 8.63
CA VAL A 117 -1.58 -6.14 9.63
C VAL A 117 -0.17 -6.18 10.21
N PHE A 118 0.51 -5.05 10.18
CA PHE A 118 1.69 -4.83 11.01
C PHE A 118 1.27 -4.10 12.26
N SER A 119 1.73 -4.58 13.42
CA SER A 119 1.46 -3.96 14.71
C SER A 119 2.72 -3.90 15.56
N GLY A 120 2.72 -2.99 16.53
CA GLY A 120 3.78 -2.88 17.51
C GLY A 120 3.43 -1.87 18.61
N VAL A 121 4.33 -1.74 19.57
CA VAL A 121 4.20 -0.82 20.71
C VAL A 121 5.11 0.37 20.45
N ALA A 122 4.53 1.56 20.33
CA ALA A 122 5.27 2.80 20.24
C ALA A 122 5.79 3.19 21.63
N ILE A 123 7.08 3.50 21.69
CA ILE A 123 7.77 3.86 22.93
C ILE A 123 8.49 5.20 22.81
N LYS A 124 8.73 5.84 23.96
CA LYS A 124 9.58 7.02 24.12
C LYS A 124 10.72 6.68 25.06
N TYR A 125 11.95 7.02 24.71
CA TYR A 125 13.09 6.82 25.59
C TYR A 125 13.04 7.81 26.75
N LEU A 126 13.35 7.34 27.96
CA LEU A 126 13.28 8.18 29.17
C LEU A 126 14.20 9.39 29.07
N TYR A 127 15.42 9.21 28.52
CA TYR A 127 16.36 10.31 28.33
C TYR A 127 15.89 11.38 27.33
N ASN A 128 14.90 11.10 26.48
CA ASN A 128 14.30 12.10 25.59
C ASN A 128 13.14 12.84 26.24
N ILE A 129 12.50 12.26 27.26
CA ILE A 129 11.38 12.91 27.98
C ILE A 129 11.87 14.11 28.78
N ASP A 130 13.01 13.96 29.46
CA ASP A 130 13.57 15.03 30.31
C ASP A 130 14.07 16.22 29.47
N ASN A 131 14.54 15.93 28.25
CA ASN A 131 15.08 16.92 27.33
C ASN A 131 13.99 17.61 26.46
N ASP A 132 12.73 17.16 26.49
CA ASP A 132 11.63 17.76 25.71
C ASP A 132 11.29 19.21 26.14
N SER A 133 11.83 19.67 27.28
CA SER A 133 11.76 21.06 27.77
C SER A 133 12.74 22.02 27.07
N VAL A 134 13.82 21.54 26.45
CA VAL A 134 14.93 22.37 25.93
C VAL A 134 15.00 22.42 24.40
N TYR A 135 14.26 21.59 23.67
CA TYR A 135 14.26 21.64 22.21
C TYR A 135 13.38 22.78 21.67
N THR A 136 14.05 23.81 21.15
CA THR A 136 13.53 24.70 20.11
C THR A 136 12.98 23.85 18.97
N THR A 137 11.83 24.26 18.43
CA THR A 137 11.10 23.59 17.34
C THR A 137 12.04 22.96 16.31
N PRO A 138 12.11 21.62 16.21
CA PRO A 138 12.95 21.00 15.21
C PRO A 138 12.43 21.40 13.83
N ASN A 139 13.38 21.69 12.93
CA ASN A 139 13.16 21.82 11.50
C ASN A 139 12.24 20.70 11.02
N LYS A 140 10.98 21.04 10.73
CA LYS A 140 9.84 20.14 10.50
C LYS A 140 10.01 19.28 9.23
N ASN A 141 11.10 19.46 8.49
CA ASN A 141 11.13 19.28 7.04
C ASN A 141 12.03 18.13 6.52
N ASN A 142 12.73 17.35 7.36
CA ASN A 142 13.63 16.31 6.81
C ASN A 142 13.07 14.88 6.91
N PHE A 143 12.75 14.38 8.11
CA PHE A 143 12.24 13.00 8.22
C PHE A 143 10.79 12.86 7.74
N ASN A 144 9.94 13.79 8.14
CA ASN A 144 8.53 13.75 7.78
C ASN A 144 8.32 13.91 6.27
N ASP A 145 9.12 14.75 5.63
CA ASP A 145 9.06 14.96 4.19
C ASP A 145 9.68 13.78 3.44
N LYS A 146 10.81 13.22 3.91
CA LYS A 146 11.39 11.99 3.34
C LYS A 146 10.44 10.80 3.42
N VAL A 147 9.82 10.54 4.58
CA VAL A 147 8.86 9.42 4.73
C VAL A 147 7.59 9.65 3.92
N LYS A 148 7.05 10.89 3.89
CA LYS A 148 5.90 11.22 3.04
C LYS A 148 6.24 11.12 1.56
N GLU A 149 7.44 11.54 1.16
CA GLU A 149 7.94 11.43 -0.20
C GLU A 149 8.14 9.97 -0.59
N ASP A 150 8.71 9.15 0.29
CA ASP A 150 8.86 7.71 0.08
C ASP A 150 7.49 7.05 -0.10
N ILE A 151 6.54 7.30 0.80
CA ILE A 151 5.15 6.80 0.68
C ILE A 151 4.55 7.23 -0.66
N LYS A 152 4.59 8.53 -0.99
CA LYS A 152 4.10 9.06 -2.27
C LYS A 152 4.78 8.40 -3.46
N LYS A 153 6.10 8.29 -3.46
CA LYS A 153 6.91 7.72 -4.55
C LYS A 153 6.56 6.25 -4.77
N THR A 154 6.38 5.46 -3.71
CA THR A 154 5.91 4.08 -3.85
C THR A 154 4.46 3.98 -4.34
N GLU A 155 3.56 4.85 -3.90
CA GLU A 155 2.19 4.92 -4.43
C GLU A 155 2.17 5.31 -5.92
N TYR A 156 2.99 6.29 -6.32
CA TYR A 156 3.14 6.72 -7.71
C TYR A 156 3.79 5.63 -8.57
N ALA A 157 4.80 4.92 -8.07
CA ALA A 157 5.43 3.81 -8.77
C ALA A 157 4.42 2.69 -9.03
N ARG A 158 3.56 2.36 -8.05
CA ARG A 158 2.47 1.39 -8.23
C ARG A 158 1.50 1.83 -9.31
N LYS A 159 1.03 3.09 -9.28
CA LYS A 159 0.14 3.64 -10.32
C LYS A 159 0.79 3.65 -11.71
N ARG A 160 2.06 4.04 -11.81
CA ARG A 160 2.80 4.08 -13.08
C ARG A 160 2.96 2.70 -13.69
N ASN A 161 3.28 1.69 -12.88
CA ASN A 161 3.47 0.33 -13.38
C ASN A 161 2.18 -0.23 -14.00
N THR A 162 1.03 0.06 -13.38
CA THR A 162 -0.28 -0.25 -13.96
C THR A 162 -0.48 0.43 -15.32
N ILE A 163 -0.16 1.73 -15.42
CA ILE A 163 -0.28 2.50 -16.68
C ILE A 163 0.63 1.94 -17.78
N VAL A 164 1.89 1.60 -17.47
CA VAL A 164 2.83 1.05 -18.47
C VAL A 164 2.31 -0.28 -19.02
N TRP A 165 1.85 -1.19 -18.16
CA TRP A 165 1.26 -2.45 -18.61
C TRP A 165 0.00 -2.26 -19.44
N THR A 166 -0.85 -1.27 -19.11
CA THR A 166 -2.01 -0.96 -19.96
C THR A 166 -1.61 -0.51 -21.36
N LEU A 167 -0.58 0.33 -21.49
CA LEU A 167 -0.10 0.79 -22.80
C LEU A 167 0.47 -0.38 -23.63
N VAL A 168 1.24 -1.27 -23.01
CA VAL A 168 1.78 -2.47 -23.66
C VAL A 168 0.66 -3.40 -24.13
N PHE A 169 -0.38 -3.61 -23.32
CA PHE A 169 -1.52 -4.42 -23.72
C PHE A 169 -2.30 -3.79 -24.88
N VAL A 170 -2.53 -2.48 -24.85
CA VAL A 170 -3.25 -1.77 -25.92
C VAL A 170 -2.47 -1.84 -27.24
N THR A 171 -1.15 -1.67 -27.23
CA THR A 171 -0.34 -1.75 -28.45
C THR A 171 -0.29 -3.18 -29.00
N LEU A 172 -0.21 -4.20 -28.14
CA LEU A 172 -0.20 -5.60 -28.55
C LEU A 172 -1.54 -6.01 -29.18
N VAL A 173 -2.66 -5.60 -28.60
CA VAL A 173 -4.01 -5.85 -29.16
C VAL A 173 -4.19 -5.15 -30.50
N ALA A 174 -3.76 -3.89 -30.62
CA ALA A 174 -3.78 -3.16 -31.89
C ALA A 174 -2.92 -3.84 -32.97
N GLY A 175 -1.75 -4.34 -32.60
CA GLY A 175 -0.87 -5.10 -33.49
C GLY A 175 -1.50 -6.39 -34.01
N ILE A 176 -2.14 -7.17 -33.13
CA ILE A 176 -2.87 -8.39 -33.53
C ILE A 176 -4.03 -8.06 -34.47
N ALA A 177 -4.79 -6.98 -34.19
CA ALA A 177 -5.91 -6.57 -35.03
C ALA A 177 -5.44 -6.16 -36.45
N LEU A 178 -4.31 -5.45 -36.56
CA LEU A 178 -3.70 -5.10 -37.84
C LEU A 178 -3.18 -6.35 -38.58
N PHE A 179 -2.60 -7.30 -37.86
CA PHE A 179 -2.11 -8.56 -38.43
C PHE A 179 -3.26 -9.37 -39.04
N ILE A 180 -4.37 -9.56 -38.31
CA ILE A 180 -5.57 -10.26 -38.79
C ILE A 180 -6.20 -9.54 -40.00
N LYS A 181 -6.17 -8.21 -40.04
CA LYS A 181 -6.69 -7.45 -41.18
C LYS A 181 -5.86 -7.68 -42.45
N ASN A 182 -4.57 -7.96 -42.32
CA ASN A 182 -3.65 -8.14 -43.44
C ASN A 182 -3.44 -9.61 -43.85
N THR A 183 -4.01 -10.58 -43.14
CA THR A 183 -3.92 -11.99 -43.57
C THR A 183 -4.78 -12.21 -44.82
N PRO A 184 -4.20 -12.70 -45.94
CA PRO A 184 -4.95 -12.97 -47.16
C PRO A 184 -6.00 -14.05 -46.91
N GLU A 185 -7.19 -13.89 -47.52
CA GLU A 185 -8.26 -14.88 -47.38
C GLU A 185 -7.75 -16.26 -47.84
N PRO A 186 -8.08 -17.33 -47.09
CA PRO A 186 -7.73 -18.68 -47.51
C PRO A 186 -8.36 -18.96 -48.88
N PRO A 187 -7.64 -19.62 -49.80
CA PRO A 187 -8.17 -19.92 -51.12
C PRO A 187 -9.46 -20.74 -50.97
N LYS A 188 -10.54 -20.26 -51.59
CA LYS A 188 -11.82 -20.96 -51.61
C LYS A 188 -11.61 -22.33 -52.25
N LEU A 189 -11.70 -23.39 -51.44
CA LEU A 189 -11.71 -24.77 -51.91
C LEU A 189 -12.91 -24.93 -52.85
N LYS A 190 -12.66 -24.91 -54.16
CA LYS A 190 -13.64 -25.32 -55.16
C LYS A 190 -13.91 -26.80 -54.92
N SER A 191 -15.05 -27.12 -54.29
CA SER A 191 -15.53 -28.48 -54.16
C SER A 191 -15.80 -29.05 -55.55
N ARG A 192 -14.81 -29.75 -56.11
CA ARG A 192 -15.05 -30.67 -57.22
C ARG A 192 -15.71 -31.91 -56.64
N LEU A 193 -17.02 -31.81 -56.38
CA LEU A 193 -17.87 -33.00 -56.31
C LEU A 193 -18.13 -33.41 -57.76
N LYS A 194 -17.55 -34.55 -58.11
CA LYS A 194 -17.76 -35.27 -59.36
C LYS A 194 -18.92 -36.23 -59.16
#